data_AF-A0A401QB02-F1
#
_entry.id   AF-A0A401QB02-F1
#
_cell.length_a   1.000
_cell.length_b   1.000
_cell.length_c   1.000
_cell.angle_alpha   90.00
_cell.angle_beta   90.00
_cell.angle_gamma   90.00
#
_symmetry.space_group_name_H-M   'P 1'
#
loop_
_entity.id
_entity.type
_entity.pdbx_description
1 polymer ?
#
loop_
_entity_poly.entity_id
_entity_poly.type
_entity_poly.pdbx_seq_one_letter_code
_entity_poly.pdbx_strand_id
1 'polypeptide(L)'
;LCPCYNSHGVTDVVALSSEFDCAELLLTNGLVPLAGWRCADDCKYNCMWATVGLYIKEGHKVPQFHGKWPFYRFLFFQEPASAAASMLNGLANYVMLNRYRAAVPFQSPMYRTYISFAMVTLNAWVWSTVFHTRDTLLTEKMDYFCASSVMLYSIYLCCVRTLGLTRPWTASLFGALLIVLFGCHVWYLTYVHFDYGYNMAANILIAPSTVTIQHRNRGPLDLLNRYIKHGSEFNNV
;
A
#
# COMPACT_ATOMS: atom_id res chain seq x y z
N LEU A 1 -28.61 -7.94 -18.37
CA LEU A 1 -27.74 -7.16 -19.29
C LEU A 1 -26.61 -6.55 -18.47
N CYS A 2 -25.37 -6.85 -18.86
CA CYS A 2 -24.15 -6.34 -18.24
C CYS A 2 -23.69 -5.07 -18.96
N PRO A 3 -23.83 -3.86 -18.38
CA PRO A 3 -23.45 -2.65 -19.09
C PRO A 3 -21.94 -2.38 -18.98
N CYS A 4 -21.29 -2.26 -20.14
CA CYS A 4 -19.87 -1.92 -20.28
C CYS A 4 -19.68 -0.40 -20.30
N TYR A 5 -18.98 0.18 -19.32
CA TYR A 5 -18.68 1.61 -19.29
C TYR A 5 -17.17 1.86 -19.28
N ASN A 6 -16.69 2.76 -20.14
CA ASN A 6 -15.34 3.31 -20.13
C ASN A 6 -15.31 4.65 -19.35
N SER A 7 -14.16 4.96 -18.77
CA SER A 7 -13.76 6.17 -18.03
C SER A 7 -14.04 7.52 -18.73
N HIS A 8 -14.32 7.53 -20.04
CA HIS A 8 -14.51 8.74 -20.85
C HIS A 8 -15.98 9.07 -21.18
N GLY A 9 -16.95 8.37 -20.58
CA GLY A 9 -18.34 8.81 -20.56
C GLY A 9 -19.13 8.76 -21.88
N VAL A 10 -18.51 8.65 -23.07
CA VAL A 10 -19.26 8.68 -24.34
C VAL A 10 -18.55 7.86 -25.43
N THR A 11 -19.36 7.11 -26.19
CA THR A 11 -19.22 6.65 -27.60
C THR A 11 -18.70 5.28 -28.06
N ASP A 12 -18.34 4.31 -27.23
CA ASP A 12 -18.21 2.91 -27.72
C ASP A 12 -18.88 1.94 -26.75
N VAL A 13 -20.22 1.97 -26.74
CA VAL A 13 -21.00 0.91 -26.11
C VAL A 13 -20.83 -0.33 -26.99
N VAL A 14 -19.79 -1.12 -26.70
CA VAL A 14 -19.83 -2.53 -27.08
C VAL A 14 -20.92 -3.15 -26.21
N ALA A 15 -22.15 -3.10 -26.70
CA ALA A 15 -23.23 -3.92 -26.20
C ALA A 15 -22.86 -5.35 -26.58
N LEU A 16 -22.06 -6.02 -25.75
CA LEU A 16 -22.00 -7.47 -25.81
C LEU A 16 -23.36 -7.97 -25.35
N SER A 17 -24.22 -8.27 -26.32
CA SER A 17 -25.38 -9.13 -26.17
C SER A 17 -24.97 -10.59 -25.98
N SER A 18 -23.79 -10.86 -25.42
CA SER A 18 -23.47 -12.21 -24.96
C SER A 18 -24.30 -12.44 -23.71
N GLU A 19 -25.10 -13.49 -23.74
CA GLU A 19 -25.87 -14.09 -22.67
C GLU A 19 -24.97 -14.46 -21.47
N PHE A 20 -24.36 -13.49 -20.79
CA PHE A 20 -23.72 -13.75 -19.50
C PHE A 20 -24.81 -13.79 -18.44
N ASP A 21 -25.57 -14.87 -18.47
CA ASP A 21 -26.50 -15.19 -17.41
C ASP A 21 -25.66 -15.60 -16.18
N CYS A 22 -25.87 -14.94 -15.04
CA CYS A 22 -25.11 -15.25 -13.82
C CYS A 22 -25.22 -16.75 -13.46
N ALA A 23 -26.31 -17.40 -13.87
CA ALA A 23 -26.54 -18.83 -13.73
C ALA A 23 -25.53 -19.69 -14.52
N GLU A 24 -25.16 -19.29 -15.74
CA GLU A 24 -24.24 -20.05 -16.60
C GLU A 24 -22.77 -19.88 -16.18
N LEU A 25 -22.40 -18.69 -15.68
CA LEU A 25 -21.10 -18.43 -15.04
C LEU A 25 -20.91 -19.20 -13.73
N LEU A 26 -21.97 -19.32 -12.91
CA LEU A 26 -21.96 -20.13 -11.68
C LEU A 26 -21.86 -21.64 -11.96
N LEU A 27 -22.43 -22.10 -13.08
CA LEU A 27 -22.42 -23.51 -13.50
C LEU A 27 -21.10 -23.94 -14.18
N THR A 28 -20.45 -23.04 -14.93
CA THR A 28 -19.17 -23.31 -15.61
C THR A 28 -17.95 -23.09 -14.72
N ASN A 29 -18.04 -22.20 -13.72
CA ASN A 29 -16.98 -21.89 -12.77
C ASN A 29 -17.47 -22.08 -11.33
N GLY A 30 -17.66 -23.33 -10.89
CA GLY A 30 -18.08 -23.68 -9.52
C GLY A 30 -17.18 -23.18 -8.37
N LEU A 31 -16.13 -22.40 -8.66
CA LEU A 31 -15.22 -21.74 -7.72
C LEU A 31 -15.62 -20.30 -7.37
N VAL A 32 -16.57 -19.69 -8.08
CA VAL A 32 -16.99 -18.27 -7.91
C VAL A 32 -17.46 -17.95 -6.48
N PRO A 33 -18.29 -18.78 -5.82
CA PRO A 33 -18.70 -18.51 -4.42
C PRO A 33 -17.55 -18.73 -3.42
N LEU A 34 -16.65 -19.68 -3.69
CA LEU A 34 -15.55 -20.05 -2.80
C LEU A 34 -14.44 -18.99 -2.75
N ALA A 35 -14.25 -18.25 -3.84
CA ALA A 35 -13.29 -17.15 -3.94
C ALA A 35 -13.90 -15.76 -3.65
N GLY A 36 -15.19 -15.66 -3.33
CA GLY A 36 -15.86 -14.42 -2.94
C GLY A 36 -16.09 -13.41 -4.08
N TRP A 37 -16.16 -13.88 -5.32
CA TRP A 37 -16.49 -13.04 -6.48
C TRP A 37 -18.00 -12.95 -6.67
N ARG A 38 -18.51 -11.74 -6.91
CA ARG A 38 -19.92 -11.54 -7.26
C ARG A 38 -20.06 -11.58 -8.78
N CYS A 39 -21.25 -11.94 -9.27
CA CYS A 39 -21.51 -11.94 -10.71
C CYS A 39 -21.20 -10.58 -11.39
N ALA A 40 -21.46 -9.48 -10.68
CA ALA A 40 -21.09 -8.13 -11.15
C ALA A 40 -19.57 -7.95 -11.37
N ASP A 41 -18.73 -8.61 -10.56
CA ASP A 41 -17.27 -8.53 -10.68
C ASP A 41 -16.74 -9.28 -11.91
N ASP A 42 -17.35 -10.41 -12.25
CA ASP A 42 -17.00 -11.21 -13.43
C ASP A 42 -17.52 -10.57 -14.71
N CYS A 43 -18.75 -10.06 -14.66
CA CYS A 43 -19.34 -9.23 -15.70
C CYS A 43 -18.42 -8.06 -16.07
N LYS A 44 -17.95 -7.30 -15.07
CA LYS A 44 -17.01 -6.19 -15.25
C LYS A 44 -15.67 -6.64 -15.86
N TYR A 45 -15.14 -7.78 -15.41
CA TYR A 45 -13.86 -8.32 -15.88
C TYR A 45 -13.92 -8.82 -17.32
N ASN A 46 -14.93 -9.61 -17.67
CA ASN A 46 -15.11 -10.14 -19.02
C ASN A 46 -15.38 -9.01 -20.01
N CYS A 47 -16.21 -8.04 -19.61
CA CYS A 47 -16.45 -6.83 -20.38
C CYS A 47 -15.15 -6.08 -20.69
N MET A 48 -14.33 -5.81 -19.66
CA MET A 48 -13.03 -5.15 -19.82
C MET A 48 -12.15 -5.89 -20.83
N TRP A 49 -11.98 -7.21 -20.68
CA TRP A 49 -11.13 -7.99 -21.58
C TRP A 49 -11.65 -8.09 -23.01
N ALA A 50 -12.97 -8.11 -23.20
CA ALA A 50 -13.57 -8.06 -24.53
C ALA A 50 -13.32 -6.71 -25.21
N THR A 51 -13.45 -5.59 -24.47
CA THR A 51 -13.09 -4.26 -24.98
C THR A 51 -11.60 -4.16 -25.31
N VAL A 52 -10.72 -4.68 -24.44
CA VAL A 52 -9.26 -4.73 -24.71
C VAL A 52 -8.96 -5.48 -26.01
N GLY A 53 -9.63 -6.60 -26.26
CA GLY A 53 -9.48 -7.38 -27.50
C GLY A 53 -9.84 -6.58 -28.76
N LEU A 54 -10.88 -5.76 -28.71
CA LEU A 54 -11.27 -4.87 -29.81
C LEU A 54 -10.24 -3.78 -30.06
N TYR A 55 -9.77 -3.10 -29.01
CA TYR A 55 -8.73 -2.08 -29.12
C TYR A 55 -7.44 -2.62 -29.75
N ILE A 56 -7.00 -3.81 -29.31
CA ILE A 56 -5.80 -4.47 -29.88
C ILE A 56 -6.03 -4.80 -31.36
N LYS A 57 -7.22 -5.32 -31.72
CA LYS A 57 -7.56 -5.67 -33.10
C LYS A 57 -7.59 -4.46 -34.04
N GLU A 58 -8.08 -3.33 -33.55
CA GLU A 58 -8.15 -2.06 -34.30
C GLU A 58 -6.83 -1.28 -34.28
N GLY A 59 -5.80 -1.77 -33.57
CA GLY A 59 -4.51 -1.10 -33.44
C GLY A 59 -4.54 0.15 -32.54
N HIS A 60 -5.57 0.29 -31.70
CA HIS A 60 -5.70 1.38 -30.75
C HIS A 60 -4.97 1.09 -29.44
N LYS A 61 -4.51 2.17 -28.78
CA LYS A 61 -3.90 2.07 -27.46
C LYS A 61 -4.98 1.73 -26.42
N VAL A 62 -4.74 0.67 -25.66
CA VAL A 62 -5.65 0.23 -24.60
C VAL A 62 -5.80 1.32 -23.53
N PRO A 63 -7.03 1.77 -23.20
CA PRO A 63 -7.27 2.76 -22.17
C PRO A 63 -7.22 2.15 -20.76
N GLN A 64 -7.20 3.00 -19.74
CA GLN A 64 -7.41 2.56 -18.36
C GLN A 64 -8.89 2.36 -18.08
N PHE A 65 -9.23 1.25 -17.43
CA PHE A 65 -10.59 0.91 -17.01
C PHE A 65 -10.71 1.21 -15.52
N HIS A 66 -11.62 2.12 -15.15
CA HIS A 66 -11.77 2.57 -13.76
C HIS A 66 -10.46 3.06 -13.12
N GLY A 67 -9.62 3.74 -13.91
CA GLY A 67 -8.32 4.25 -13.45
C GLY A 67 -7.23 3.19 -13.24
N LYS A 68 -7.47 1.94 -13.69
CA LYS A 68 -6.49 0.84 -13.62
C LYS A 68 -6.20 0.27 -15.00
N TRP A 69 -5.01 -0.31 -15.15
CA TRP A 69 -4.68 -1.11 -16.32
C TRP A 69 -5.38 -2.49 -16.24
N PRO A 70 -5.77 -3.09 -17.38
CA PRO A 70 -6.38 -4.40 -17.39
C PRO A 70 -5.35 -5.47 -16.98
N PHE A 71 -5.62 -6.15 -15.86
CA PHE A 71 -4.80 -7.25 -15.36
C PHE A 71 -5.54 -8.59 -15.49
N TYR A 72 -4.78 -9.65 -15.75
CA TYR A 72 -5.33 -11.02 -15.77
C TYR A 72 -5.50 -11.50 -14.33
N ARG A 73 -6.70 -11.96 -13.99
CA ARG A 73 -6.98 -12.64 -12.72
C ARG A 73 -6.32 -14.02 -12.73
N PHE A 74 -5.77 -14.42 -11.59
CA PHE A 74 -5.26 -15.78 -11.39
C PHE A 74 -5.78 -16.31 -10.06
N LEU A 75 -6.54 -17.41 -10.10
CA LEU A 75 -7.25 -17.95 -8.93
C LEU A 75 -8.13 -16.88 -8.26
N PHE A 76 -7.81 -16.52 -7.02
CA PHE A 76 -8.49 -15.50 -6.22
C PHE A 76 -7.79 -14.13 -6.25
N PHE A 77 -6.68 -14.00 -6.98
CA PHE A 77 -5.93 -12.75 -7.08
C PHE A 77 -6.44 -11.89 -8.24
N GLN A 78 -6.79 -10.65 -7.92
CA GLN A 78 -7.12 -9.62 -8.91
C GLN A 78 -5.88 -9.11 -9.64
N GLU A 79 -4.80 -8.87 -8.91
CA GLU A 79 -3.53 -8.34 -9.41
C GLU A 79 -2.36 -9.19 -8.87
N PRO A 80 -2.10 -10.39 -9.46
CA PRO A 80 -1.18 -11.37 -8.88
C PRO A 80 0.25 -10.87 -8.69
N ALA A 81 0.77 -10.14 -9.68
CA ALA A 81 2.12 -9.58 -9.63
C ALA A 81 2.25 -8.50 -8.53
N SER A 82 1.27 -7.60 -8.42
CA SER A 82 1.24 -6.55 -7.40
C SER A 82 1.11 -7.15 -6.00
N ALA A 83 0.22 -8.14 -5.82
CA ALA A 83 0.05 -8.84 -4.54
C ALA A 83 1.34 -9.55 -4.11
N ALA A 84 2.01 -10.25 -5.04
CA ALA A 84 3.30 -10.90 -4.76
C ALA A 84 4.38 -9.88 -4.39
N ALA A 85 4.47 -8.76 -5.11
CA ALA A 85 5.43 -7.69 -4.80
C ALA A 85 5.19 -7.10 -3.41
N SER A 86 3.95 -6.81 -3.02
CA SER A 86 3.61 -6.30 -1.69
C SER A 86 3.94 -7.31 -0.59
N MET A 87 3.64 -8.59 -0.81
CA MET A 87 3.96 -9.67 0.13
C MET A 87 5.47 -9.80 0.34
N LEU A 88 6.26 -9.78 -0.73
CA LEU A 88 7.72 -9.85 -0.66
C LEU A 88 8.32 -8.63 0.04
N ASN A 89 7.77 -7.43 -0.17
CA ASN A 89 8.18 -6.23 0.58
C ASN A 89 7.87 -6.33 2.07
N GLY A 90 6.70 -6.88 2.42
CA GLY A 90 6.35 -7.18 3.81
C GLY A 90 7.31 -8.20 4.44
N LEU A 91 7.64 -9.28 3.72
CA LEU A 91 8.59 -10.29 4.19
C LEU A 91 9.99 -9.70 4.39
N ALA A 92 10.47 -8.88 3.46
CA ALA A 92 11.74 -8.18 3.60
C ALA A 92 11.76 -7.27 4.84
N ASN A 93 10.67 -6.54 5.10
CA ASN A 93 10.51 -5.74 6.31
C ASN A 93 10.55 -6.60 7.58
N TYR A 94 9.89 -7.75 7.57
CA TYR A 94 9.86 -8.67 8.71
C TYR A 94 11.26 -9.26 9.00
N VAL A 95 11.98 -9.68 7.97
CA VAL A 95 13.36 -10.15 8.08
C VAL A 95 14.26 -9.04 8.64
N MET A 96 14.12 -7.81 8.13
CA MET A 96 14.86 -6.65 8.63
C MET A 96 14.56 -6.35 10.09
N LEU A 97 13.29 -6.43 10.51
CA LEU A 97 12.88 -6.25 11.90
C LEU A 97 13.54 -7.28 12.83
N ASN A 98 13.61 -8.54 12.42
CA ASN A 98 14.27 -9.58 13.21
C ASN A 98 15.78 -9.36 13.28
N ARG A 99 16.42 -8.95 12.18
CA ARG A 99 17.85 -8.55 12.20
C ARG A 99 18.10 -7.36 13.12
N TYR A 100 17.21 -6.36 13.11
CA TYR A 100 17.31 -5.19 14.00
C TYR A 100 17.21 -5.58 15.48
N ARG A 101 16.23 -6.44 15.82
CA ARG A 101 16.07 -6.96 17.19
C ARG A 101 17.30 -7.74 17.69
N ALA A 102 17.96 -8.47 16.80
CA ALA A 102 19.18 -9.21 17.14
C ALA A 102 20.42 -8.31 17.28
N ALA A 103 20.51 -7.24 16.47
CA ALA A 103 21.70 -6.38 16.41
C ALA A 103 21.66 -5.21 17.40
N VAL A 104 20.48 -4.72 17.79
CA VAL A 104 20.34 -3.49 18.58
C VAL A 104 19.86 -3.80 20.00
N PRO A 105 20.57 -3.34 21.05
CA PRO A 105 20.14 -3.56 22.43
C PRO A 105 18.86 -2.80 22.75
N PHE A 106 18.01 -3.41 23.57
CA PHE A 106 16.71 -2.87 23.99
C PHE A 106 16.82 -1.50 24.69
N GLN A 107 17.94 -1.23 25.36
CA GLN A 107 18.19 0.03 26.07
C GLN A 107 18.45 1.21 25.12
N SER A 108 18.61 0.97 23.82
CA SER A 108 18.77 2.04 22.84
C SER A 108 17.55 2.98 22.87
N PRO A 109 17.75 4.31 23.01
CA PRO A 109 16.65 5.28 23.10
C PRO A 109 15.66 5.21 21.94
N MET A 110 16.13 4.74 20.78
CA MET A 110 15.35 4.66 19.54
C MET A 110 14.75 3.28 19.28
N TYR A 111 15.08 2.27 20.10
CA TYR A 111 14.67 0.87 19.88
C TYR A 111 13.16 0.76 19.69
N ARG A 112 12.39 1.28 20.65
CA ARG A 112 10.92 1.19 20.64
C ARG A 112 10.32 1.87 19.41
N THR A 113 10.82 3.06 19.06
CA THR A 113 10.32 3.84 17.91
C THR A 113 10.55 3.13 16.58
N TYR A 114 11.71 2.49 16.40
CA TYR A 114 11.99 1.70 15.18
C TYR A 114 11.15 0.42 15.13
N ILE A 115 10.96 -0.26 16.27
CA ILE A 115 10.07 -1.43 16.33
C ILE A 115 8.64 -1.03 15.94
N SER A 116 8.09 0.05 16.51
CA SER A 116 6.74 0.51 16.16
C SER A 116 6.63 0.96 14.71
N PHE A 117 7.64 1.64 14.16
CA PHE A 117 7.66 1.98 12.73
C PHE A 117 7.57 0.72 11.85
N ALA A 118 8.41 -0.29 12.14
CA ALA A 118 8.40 -1.54 11.39
C ALA A 118 7.06 -2.28 11.50
N MET A 119 6.39 -2.25 12.66
CA MET A 119 5.06 -2.84 12.82
C MET A 119 3.99 -2.12 11.99
N VAL A 120 4.03 -0.79 11.94
CA VAL A 120 3.12 0.02 11.09
C VAL A 120 3.37 -0.28 9.61
N THR A 121 4.64 -0.35 9.19
CA THR A 121 5.02 -0.71 7.82
C THR A 121 4.58 -2.13 7.45
N LEU A 122 4.75 -3.10 8.34
CA LEU A 122 4.25 -4.47 8.13
C LEU A 122 2.73 -4.51 7.96
N ASN A 123 2.00 -3.75 8.79
CA ASN A 123 0.55 -3.64 8.66
C ASN A 123 0.14 -3.07 7.29
N ALA A 124 0.84 -2.05 6.79
CA ALA A 124 0.60 -1.50 5.47
C ALA A 124 0.85 -2.51 4.34
N TRP A 125 1.96 -3.27 4.39
CA TRP A 125 2.21 -4.31 3.39
C TRP A 125 1.19 -5.45 3.41
N VAL A 126 0.66 -5.79 4.58
CA VAL A 126 -0.44 -6.75 4.70
C VAL A 126 -1.68 -6.22 3.99
N TRP A 127 -2.12 -5.00 4.29
CA TRP A 127 -3.30 -4.41 3.64
C TRP A 127 -3.12 -4.21 2.14
N SER A 128 -1.93 -3.82 1.69
CA SER A 128 -1.58 -3.76 0.26
C SER A 128 -1.69 -5.12 -0.42
N THR A 129 -1.17 -6.18 0.22
CA THR A 129 -1.29 -7.55 -0.30
C THR A 129 -2.75 -7.98 -0.38
N VAL A 130 -3.54 -7.70 0.66
CA VAL A 130 -4.97 -8.03 0.69
C VAL A 130 -5.74 -7.26 -0.39
N PHE A 131 -5.46 -5.97 -0.59
CA PHE A 131 -6.07 -5.14 -1.63
C PHE A 131 -5.78 -5.65 -3.05
N HIS A 132 -4.52 -5.95 -3.37
CA HIS A 132 -4.15 -6.49 -4.69
C HIS A 132 -4.63 -7.93 -4.90
N THR A 133 -4.88 -8.68 -3.81
CA THR A 133 -5.55 -9.98 -3.89
C THR A 133 -7.03 -9.80 -4.20
N ARG A 134 -7.72 -8.97 -3.41
CA ARG A 134 -9.15 -8.71 -3.56
C ARG A 134 -9.46 -7.23 -3.37
N ASP A 135 -9.83 -6.60 -4.47
CA ASP A 135 -10.24 -5.20 -4.49
C ASP A 135 -11.69 -5.08 -4.00
N THR A 136 -11.87 -4.37 -2.89
CA THR A 136 -13.15 -4.00 -2.31
C THR A 136 -13.02 -2.60 -1.73
N LEU A 137 -14.13 -1.87 -1.58
CA LEU A 137 -14.11 -0.54 -0.97
C LEU A 137 -13.43 -0.51 0.42
N LEU A 138 -13.51 -1.60 1.18
CA LEU A 138 -12.86 -1.70 2.48
C LEU A 138 -11.36 -1.91 2.34
N THR A 139 -10.93 -2.89 1.53
CA THR A 139 -9.51 -3.22 1.35
C THR A 139 -8.75 -2.07 0.70
N GLU A 140 -9.40 -1.38 -0.23
CA GLU A 140 -8.95 -0.13 -0.83
C GLU A 140 -8.69 0.93 0.24
N LYS A 141 -9.73 1.31 1.02
CA LYS A 141 -9.59 2.29 2.11
C LYS A 141 -8.47 1.94 3.09
N MET A 142 -8.37 0.67 3.49
CA MET A 142 -7.35 0.23 4.42
C MET A 142 -5.93 0.32 3.85
N ASP A 143 -5.71 -0.05 2.59
CA ASP A 143 -4.40 0.11 1.93
C ASP A 143 -3.96 1.58 1.95
N TYR A 144 -4.87 2.49 1.60
CA TYR A 144 -4.60 3.93 1.61
C TYR A 144 -4.32 4.50 2.99
N PHE A 145 -5.14 4.15 3.99
CA PHE A 145 -4.95 4.65 5.35
C PHE A 145 -3.66 4.11 5.96
N CYS A 146 -3.33 2.85 5.72
CA CYS A 146 -2.09 2.28 6.19
C CYS A 146 -0.87 2.89 5.48
N ALA A 147 -0.93 3.14 4.17
CA ALA A 147 0.12 3.87 3.44
C ALA A 147 0.35 5.28 4.03
N SER A 148 -0.71 6.04 4.28
CA SER A 148 -0.63 7.35 4.92
C SER A 148 -0.05 7.29 6.33
N SER A 149 -0.40 6.26 7.11
CA SER A 149 0.17 6.04 8.44
C SER A 149 1.69 5.83 8.39
N VAL A 150 2.20 5.08 7.40
CA VAL A 150 3.64 4.87 7.21
C VAL A 150 4.35 6.19 6.87
N MET A 151 3.74 7.01 6.01
CA MET A 151 4.28 8.33 5.65
C MET A 151 4.35 9.26 6.86
N LEU A 152 3.27 9.39 7.64
CA LEU A 152 3.27 10.23 8.84
C LEU A 152 4.25 9.70 9.90
N TYR A 153 4.34 8.38 10.08
CA TYR A 153 5.32 7.79 10.99
C TYR A 153 6.76 8.09 10.54
N SER A 154 7.04 8.08 9.23
CA SER A 154 8.37 8.40 8.72
C SER A 154 8.79 9.85 9.03
N ILE A 155 7.85 10.81 8.99
CA ILE A 155 8.09 12.19 9.45
C ILE A 155 8.32 12.23 10.97
N TYR A 156 7.50 11.51 11.73
CA TYR A 156 7.68 11.40 13.19
C TYR A 156 9.06 10.84 13.56
N LEU A 157 9.49 9.75 12.91
CA LEU A 157 10.80 9.14 13.11
C LEU A 157 11.93 10.13 12.82
N CYS A 158 11.77 10.95 11.77
CA CYS A 158 12.70 12.03 11.46
C CYS A 158 12.78 13.08 12.59
N CYS A 159 11.64 13.50 13.14
CA CYS A 159 11.58 14.44 14.27
C CYS A 159 12.22 13.86 15.54
N VAL A 160 11.93 12.61 15.89
CA VAL A 160 12.51 11.97 17.08
C VAL A 160 14.03 11.87 16.94
N ARG A 161 14.52 11.54 15.73
CA ARG A 161 15.96 11.42 15.45
C ARG A 161 16.70 12.77 15.53
N THR A 162 16.08 13.88 15.13
CA THR A 162 16.72 15.20 15.11
C THR A 162 16.56 15.97 16.42
N LEU A 163 15.39 15.90 17.05
CA LEU A 163 15.02 16.72 18.21
C LEU A 163 14.62 15.88 19.42
N GLY A 164 14.03 14.71 19.23
CA GLY A 164 13.45 13.90 20.32
C GLY A 164 14.47 13.38 21.33
N LEU A 165 15.73 13.18 20.94
CA LEU A 165 16.78 12.74 21.87
C LEU A 165 17.19 13.82 22.88
N THR A 166 17.09 15.11 22.51
CA THR A 166 17.42 16.23 23.39
C THR A 166 16.18 16.84 24.05
N ARG A 167 15.05 16.84 23.34
CA ARG A 167 13.76 17.41 23.77
C ARG A 167 12.63 16.40 23.54
N PRO A 168 12.49 15.38 24.39
CA PRO A 168 11.50 14.31 24.20
C PRO A 168 10.06 14.83 24.22
N TRP A 169 9.78 15.86 25.02
CA TRP A 169 8.46 16.50 25.07
C TRP A 169 8.03 17.11 23.73
N THR A 170 8.94 17.78 23.02
CA THR A 170 8.65 18.35 21.71
C THR A 170 8.33 17.28 20.68
N ALA A 171 9.07 16.16 20.69
CA ALA A 171 8.78 15.04 19.82
C ALA A 171 7.43 14.37 20.15
N SER A 172 7.09 14.22 21.44
CA SER A 172 5.79 13.70 21.87
C SER A 172 4.62 14.59 21.43
N LEU A 173 4.74 15.91 21.58
CA LEU A 173 3.72 16.86 21.11
C LEU A 173 3.56 16.81 19.59
N PHE A 174 4.66 16.73 18.86
CA PHE A 174 4.63 16.57 17.41
C PHE A 174 3.99 15.24 16.98
N GLY A 175 4.30 14.15 17.68
CA GLY A 175 3.65 12.85 17.47
C GLY A 175 2.13 12.92 17.70
N ALA A 176 1.69 13.57 18.77
CA ALA A 176 0.27 13.78 19.05
C ALA A 176 -0.42 14.60 17.95
N LEU A 177 0.22 15.67 17.46
CA LEU A 177 -0.27 16.44 16.33
C LEU A 177 -0.46 15.58 15.07
N LEU A 178 0.53 14.75 14.73
CA LEU A 178 0.45 13.85 13.57
C LEU A 178 -0.67 12.82 13.71
N ILE A 179 -0.92 12.31 14.92
CA ILE A 179 -2.05 11.39 15.18
C ILE A 179 -3.39 12.10 14.98
N VAL A 180 -3.52 13.34 15.45
CA VAL A 180 -4.75 14.14 15.23
C VAL A 180 -4.96 14.39 13.74
N LEU A 181 -3.91 14.81 13.03
CA LEU A 181 -3.97 15.01 11.57
C LEU A 181 -4.36 13.73 10.83
N PHE A 182 -3.80 12.58 11.21
CA PHE A 182 -4.18 11.28 10.65
C PHE A 182 -5.66 10.95 10.92
N GLY A 183 -6.14 11.18 12.15
CA GLY A 183 -7.54 10.97 12.50
C GLY A 183 -8.48 11.86 11.67
N CYS A 184 -8.14 13.14 11.52
CA CYS A 184 -8.89 14.07 10.66
C CYS A 184 -8.89 13.62 9.20
N HIS A 185 -7.74 13.16 8.68
CA HIS A 185 -7.60 12.65 7.31
C HIS A 185 -8.47 11.42 7.06
N VAL A 186 -8.41 10.43 7.96
CA VAL A 186 -9.25 9.22 7.89
C VAL A 186 -10.73 9.58 7.99
N TRP A 187 -11.10 10.49 8.89
CA TRP A 187 -12.49 10.95 9.01
C TRP A 187 -12.98 11.64 7.73
N TYR A 188 -12.19 12.55 7.16
CA TYR A 188 -12.54 13.26 5.93
C TYR A 188 -12.75 12.31 4.75
N LEU A 189 -11.81 11.39 4.52
CA LEU A 189 -11.90 10.39 3.45
C LEU A 189 -13.01 9.37 3.69
N THR A 190 -13.40 9.11 4.94
CA THR A 190 -14.48 8.16 5.25
C THR A 190 -15.87 8.77 5.07
N TYR A 191 -16.06 10.03 5.49
CA TYR A 191 -17.40 10.62 5.65
C TYR A 191 -17.71 11.82 4.75
N VAL A 192 -16.71 12.50 4.19
CA VAL A 192 -16.93 13.72 3.39
C VAL A 192 -16.85 13.38 1.91
N HIS A 193 -15.65 13.08 1.41
CA HIS A 193 -15.43 12.74 0.01
C HIS A 193 -14.17 11.89 -0.09
N PHE A 194 -14.30 10.68 -0.62
CA PHE A 194 -13.17 9.79 -0.82
C PHE A 194 -12.44 10.18 -2.11
N ASP A 195 -11.55 11.19 -2.01
CA ASP A 195 -10.71 11.64 -3.12
C ASP A 195 -9.37 10.90 -3.13
N TYR A 196 -9.24 10.05 -4.13
CA TYR A 196 -8.07 9.23 -4.38
C TYR A 196 -6.83 10.03 -4.80
N GLY A 197 -7.04 11.07 -5.61
CA GLY A 197 -5.98 11.95 -6.08
C GLY A 197 -5.40 12.75 -4.93
N TYR A 198 -6.24 13.21 -4.00
CA TYR A 198 -5.80 13.88 -2.78
C TYR A 198 -4.90 12.99 -1.92
N ASN A 199 -5.31 11.74 -1.66
CA ASN A 199 -4.53 10.86 -0.80
C ASN A 199 -3.17 10.47 -1.43
N MET A 200 -3.17 10.21 -2.75
CA MET A 200 -1.93 9.93 -3.48
C MET A 200 -1.00 11.15 -3.49
N ALA A 201 -1.53 12.34 -3.75
CA ALA A 201 -0.76 13.59 -3.73
C ALA A 201 -0.15 13.86 -2.35
N ALA A 202 -0.92 13.65 -1.28
CA ALA A 202 -0.43 13.82 0.09
C ALA A 202 0.76 12.88 0.38
N ASN A 203 0.65 11.59 0.04
CA ASN A 203 1.72 10.61 0.26
C ASN A 203 2.96 10.89 -0.61
N ILE A 204 2.78 11.27 -1.88
CA ILE A 204 3.88 11.59 -2.80
C ILE A 204 4.60 12.88 -2.40
N LEU A 205 3.90 13.90 -1.89
CA LEU A 205 4.56 15.14 -1.43
C LEU A 205 5.38 14.90 -0.16
N ILE A 206 4.92 14.00 0.72
CA ILE A 206 5.59 13.69 1.98
C ILE A 206 6.84 12.82 1.76
N ALA A 207 6.79 11.82 0.87
CA ALA A 207 7.85 10.82 0.71
C ALA A 207 9.27 11.37 0.39
N PRO A 208 9.46 12.35 -0.51
CA PRO A 208 10.78 12.92 -0.81
C PRO A 208 11.39 13.70 0.36
N SER A 209 10.54 14.32 1.19
CA SER A 209 11.00 15.18 2.28
C SER A 209 11.69 14.37 3.38
N THR A 210 11.27 13.13 3.63
CA THR A 210 11.82 12.26 4.68
C THR A 210 13.14 11.61 4.26
N VAL A 211 13.25 11.18 3.00
CA VAL A 211 14.48 10.61 2.42
C VAL A 211 15.61 11.64 2.41
N THR A 212 15.32 12.88 2.02
CA THR A 212 16.32 13.95 1.94
C THR A 212 16.88 14.32 3.32
N ILE A 213 16.01 14.37 4.34
CA ILE A 213 16.45 14.66 5.71
C ILE A 213 17.22 13.47 6.32
N GLN A 214 16.83 12.24 6.02
CA GLN A 214 17.59 11.04 6.44
C GLN A 214 18.98 10.98 5.78
N HIS A 215 19.10 11.34 4.50
CA HIS A 215 20.38 11.36 3.80
C HIS A 215 21.33 12.43 4.34
N ARG A 216 20.81 13.59 4.74
CA ARG A 216 21.59 14.69 5.32
C ARG A 216 22.08 14.39 6.74
N ASN A 217 21.39 13.52 7.47
CA ASN A 217 21.66 13.18 8.88
C ASN A 217 22.26 11.77 9.09
N ARG A 218 23.10 11.29 8.16
CA ARG A 218 23.83 10.01 8.28
C ARG A 218 24.93 10.01 9.37
N GLY A 219 25.42 11.18 9.77
CA GLY A 219 26.55 11.31 10.72
C GLY A 219 26.48 10.45 12.00
N PRO A 220 25.34 10.38 12.71
CA PRO A 220 25.22 9.55 13.93
C PRO A 220 25.12 8.04 13.67
N LEU A 221 24.61 7.62 12.50
CA LEU A 221 24.52 6.19 12.12
C LEU A 221 25.90 5.62 11.77
N ASP A 222 26.74 6.43 11.12
CA ASP A 222 28.13 6.05 10.82
C ASP A 222 29.01 5.97 12.08
N LEU A 223 28.64 6.68 13.15
CA LEU A 223 29.29 6.56 14.46
C LEU A 223 28.80 5.34 15.22
N LEU A 224 27.50 5.02 15.18
CA LEU A 224 26.96 3.80 15.79
C LEU A 224 27.49 2.53 15.10
N ASN A 225 27.57 2.53 13.76
CA ASN A 225 28.18 1.43 13.01
C ASN A 225 29.68 1.27 13.30
N ARG A 226 30.41 2.37 13.53
CA ARG A 226 31.80 2.32 13.99
C ARG A 226 31.92 1.79 15.43
N TYR A 227 31.00 2.17 16.31
CA TYR A 227 30.96 1.69 17.70
C TYR A 227 30.62 0.19 17.79
N ILE A 228 29.65 -0.29 17.00
CA ILE A 228 29.28 -1.71 16.92
C ILE A 228 30.41 -2.54 16.31
N LYS A 229 31.06 -2.04 15.24
CA LYS A 229 32.21 -2.70 14.62
C LYS A 229 33.39 -2.83 15.59
N HIS A 230 33.74 -1.77 16.31
CA HIS A 230 34.80 -1.84 17.33
C HIS A 230 34.40 -2.65 18.57
N GLY A 231 33.14 -2.61 19.00
CA GLY A 231 32.64 -3.44 20.10
C GLY A 231 32.69 -4.94 19.80
N SER A 232 32.55 -5.34 18.53
CA SER A 232 32.72 -6.74 18.10
C SER A 232 34.18 -7.20 17.99
N GLU A 233 35.14 -6.28 17.86
CA GLU A 233 36.57 -6.60 17.87
C GLU A 233 37.10 -6.82 19.31
N PHE A 234 36.53 -6.15 20.30
CA PHE A 234 36.91 -6.33 21.72
C PHE A 234 36.34 -7.59 22.39
N ASN A 235 35.28 -8.19 21.84
CA ASN A 235 34.68 -9.43 22.35
C ASN A 235 35.25 -10.71 21.70
N ASN A 236 36.25 -10.58 20.81
CA ASN A 236 36.93 -11.69 20.13
C ASN A 236 38.42 -11.83 20.55
N VAL A 237 38.80 -11.29 21.72
CA VAL A 237 40.11 -11.51 22.37
C VAL A 237 39.89 -12.23 23.70
#